data_AF-A0A530ASP5-F1
#
_entry.id   AF-A0A530ASP5-F1
#
_cell.length_a   1.000
_cell.length_b   1.000
_cell.length_c   1.000
_cell.angle_alpha   90.00
_cell.angle_beta   90.00
_cell.angle_gamma   90.00
#
_symmetry.space_group_name_H-M   'P 1'
#
loop_
_entity.id
_entity.type
_entity.pdbx_description
1 polymer ?
#
loop_
_entity_poly.entity_id
_entity_poly.type
_entity_poly.pdbx_seq_one_letter_code
_entity_poly.pdbx_strand_id
1 'polypeptide(L)'
;LAPETSSLVAMEALACGTPVVAFPNGALPGVVQHGRTGFLVNDVEEMAKAIIASGALDHEACRAEARRRFSLERMIPSYMDAYEALAKLGTRRALLGTG
;
A
#
# COMPACT_ATOMS: atom_id res chain seq x y z
N LEU A 1 -1.48 -21.11 0.46
CA LEU A 1 -0.82 -19.83 0.81
C LEU A 1 -1.89 -18.88 1.29
N ALA A 2 -1.78 -18.33 2.50
CA ALA A 2 -2.74 -17.32 2.97
C ALA A 2 -2.62 -16.06 2.09
N PRO A 3 -3.72 -15.34 1.80
CA PRO A 3 -3.66 -14.06 1.10
C PRO A 3 -2.82 -13.06 1.90
N GLU A 4 -1.96 -12.33 1.23
CA GLU A 4 -1.25 -11.18 1.80
C GLU A 4 -2.27 -10.10 2.21
N THR A 5 -2.52 -9.92 3.51
CA THR A 5 -3.62 -9.06 3.97
C THR A 5 -3.23 -7.59 4.12
N SER A 6 -1.94 -7.30 4.30
CA SER A 6 -1.45 -5.95 4.56
C SER A 6 -0.11 -5.63 3.87
N SER A 7 0.76 -6.64 3.66
CA SER A 7 2.10 -6.48 3.05
C SER A 7 2.90 -5.29 3.59
N LEU A 8 2.95 -5.14 4.92
CA LEU A 8 3.77 -4.11 5.59
C LEU A 8 5.23 -4.16 5.14
N VAL A 9 5.78 -5.36 4.97
CA VAL A 9 7.16 -5.57 4.49
C VAL A 9 7.37 -4.95 3.10
N ALA A 10 6.38 -5.05 2.20
CA ALA A 10 6.48 -4.42 0.89
C ALA A 10 6.46 -2.88 1.01
N MET A 11 5.64 -2.32 1.91
CA MET A 11 5.64 -0.88 2.16
C MET A 11 6.96 -0.39 2.78
N GLU A 12 7.53 -1.14 3.72
CA GLU A 12 8.82 -0.85 4.35
C GLU A 12 9.98 -0.93 3.34
N ALA A 13 9.98 -1.95 2.48
CA ALA A 13 10.95 -2.05 1.40
C ALA A 13 10.91 -0.80 0.51
N LEU A 14 9.72 -0.37 0.08
CA LEU A 14 9.56 0.85 -0.70
C LEU A 14 10.03 2.09 0.06
N ALA A 15 9.73 2.20 1.35
CA ALA A 15 10.20 3.31 2.19
C ALA A 15 11.74 3.35 2.34
N CYS A 16 12.38 2.18 2.33
CA CYS A 16 13.83 2.02 2.27
C CYS A 16 14.42 2.27 0.88
N GLY A 17 13.59 2.51 -0.14
CA GLY A 17 14.01 2.69 -1.53
C GLY A 17 14.36 1.39 -2.23
N THR A 18 13.86 0.26 -1.74
CA THR A 18 14.10 -1.07 -2.30
C THR A 18 12.91 -1.48 -3.15
N PRO A 19 13.08 -1.70 -4.48
CA PRO A 19 12.02 -2.21 -5.32
C PRO A 19 11.53 -3.59 -4.87
N VAL A 20 10.25 -3.89 -5.08
CA VAL A 20 9.64 -5.17 -4.68
C VAL A 20 9.29 -6.02 -5.91
N VAL A 21 9.81 -7.24 -5.98
CA VAL A 21 9.37 -8.24 -6.98
C VAL A 21 8.52 -9.28 -6.28
N ALA A 22 7.27 -9.48 -6.73
CA ALA A 22 6.34 -10.38 -6.07
C ALA A 22 5.29 -10.96 -7.03
N PHE A 23 4.62 -12.03 -6.62
CA PHE A 23 3.41 -12.51 -7.30
C PHE A 23 2.21 -11.59 -6.98
N PRO A 24 1.23 -11.41 -7.89
CA PRO A 24 0.07 -10.56 -7.68
C PRO A 24 -0.95 -11.23 -6.73
N ASN A 25 -0.61 -11.32 -5.44
CA ASN A 25 -1.44 -11.92 -4.42
C ASN A 25 -1.79 -10.91 -3.30
N GLY A 26 -3.03 -10.95 -2.84
CA GLY A 26 -3.50 -10.12 -1.71
C GLY A 26 -3.30 -8.63 -1.93
N ALA A 27 -2.64 -7.96 -0.98
CA ALA A 27 -2.40 -6.51 -1.00
C ALA A 27 -1.29 -6.06 -1.97
N LEU A 28 -0.47 -6.97 -2.48
CA LEU A 28 0.71 -6.65 -3.31
C LEU A 28 0.38 -5.89 -4.60
N PRO A 29 -0.69 -6.22 -5.37
CA PRO A 29 -1.10 -5.41 -6.52
C PRO A 29 -1.50 -3.98 -6.15
N GLY A 30 -1.93 -3.77 -4.91
CA GLY A 30 -2.17 -2.44 -4.37
C GLY A 30 -0.86 -1.72 -4.04
N VAL A 31 0.14 -2.41 -3.48
CA VAL A 31 1.38 -1.77 -3.00
C VAL A 31 2.38 -1.49 -4.13
N VAL A 32 2.60 -2.44 -5.04
CA VAL A 32 3.65 -2.39 -6.06
C VAL A 32 3.14 -1.76 -7.36
N GLN A 33 3.80 -0.71 -7.84
CA GLN A 33 3.61 -0.19 -9.19
C GLN A 33 4.57 -0.88 -10.16
N HIS A 34 4.04 -1.81 -10.97
CA HIS A 34 4.81 -2.57 -11.95
C HIS A 34 5.63 -1.65 -12.87
N GLY A 35 6.93 -1.93 -13.00
CA GLY A 35 7.88 -1.17 -13.82
C GLY A 35 8.35 0.16 -13.23
N ARG A 36 7.87 0.54 -12.03
CA ARG A 36 8.27 1.79 -11.38
C ARG A 36 8.83 1.58 -9.97
N THR A 37 8.10 0.85 -9.13
CA THR A 37 8.52 0.57 -7.75
C THR A 37 8.82 -0.91 -7.52
N GLY A 38 8.85 -1.69 -8.60
CA GLY A 38 8.97 -3.14 -8.55
C GLY A 38 8.28 -3.81 -9.72
N PHE A 39 8.08 -5.12 -9.61
CA PHE A 39 7.45 -5.94 -10.64
C PHE A 39 6.50 -6.96 -10.02
N LEU A 40 5.34 -7.09 -10.65
CA LEU A 40 4.39 -8.17 -10.40
C LEU A 40 4.58 -9.22 -11.51
N VAL A 41 4.84 -10.46 -11.11
CA VAL A 41 5.21 -11.57 -12.02
C VAL A 41 4.28 -12.77 -11.82
N ASN A 42 4.21 -13.66 -12.81
CA ASN A 42 3.28 -14.80 -12.83
C ASN A 42 3.97 -16.14 -12.58
N ASP A 43 5.28 -16.22 -12.83
CA ASP A 43 6.08 -17.43 -12.62
C ASP A 43 7.52 -17.12 -12.16
N VAL A 44 8.28 -18.19 -11.91
CA VAL A 44 9.65 -18.12 -11.38
C VAL A 44 10.64 -17.60 -12.43
N GLU A 45 10.39 -17.83 -13.72
CA GLU A 45 11.28 -17.35 -14.79
C GLU A 45 11.14 -15.83 -14.96
N GLU A 46 9.91 -15.31 -14.90
CA GLU A 46 9.62 -13.89 -14.82
C GLU A 46 10.22 -13.27 -13.55
N MET A 47 10.09 -13.93 -12.40
CA MET A 47 10.70 -13.48 -11.14
C MET A 47 12.21 -13.30 -11.28
N ALA A 48 12.92 -14.28 -11.86
CA ALA A 48 14.37 -14.21 -12.05
C ALA A 48 14.77 -13.01 -12.93
N LYS A 49 14.06 -12.80 -14.05
CA LYS A 49 14.28 -11.65 -14.95
C LYS A 49 13.99 -10.32 -14.24
N ALA A 50 12.90 -10.26 -13.48
CA ALA A 50 12.47 -9.07 -12.78
C ALA A 50 13.40 -8.67 -11.63
N ILE A 51 14.02 -9.64 -10.93
CA ILE A 51 15.04 -9.35 -9.91
C ILE A 51 16.21 -8.59 -10.54
N ILE A 52 16.69 -9.03 -11.72
CA ILE A 52 17.76 -8.35 -12.43
C ILE A 52 17.31 -6.97 -12.91
N ALA A 53 16.14 -6.88 -13.55
CA ALA A 53 15.59 -5.62 -14.05
C ALA A 53 15.33 -4.59 -12.94
N SER A 54 15.03 -5.05 -11.72
CA SER A 54 14.76 -4.16 -10.58
C SER A 54 15.96 -3.30 -10.19
N GLY A 55 17.19 -3.75 -10.48
CA GLY A 55 18.41 -2.97 -10.24
C GLY A 55 18.52 -1.68 -11.07
N ALA A 56 17.71 -1.52 -12.12
CA ALA A 56 17.65 -0.30 -12.93
C ALA A 56 16.55 0.68 -12.49
N LEU A 57 15.71 0.30 -11.52
CA LEU A 57 14.63 1.16 -11.04
C LEU A 57 15.16 2.28 -10.14
N ASP A 58 14.48 3.41 -10.19
CA ASP A 58 14.82 4.55 -9.34
C ASP A 58 14.42 4.28 -7.88
N HIS A 59 15.43 4.22 -7.01
CA HIS A 59 15.25 4.05 -5.57
C HIS A 59 14.48 5.22 -4.96
N GLU A 60 14.65 6.43 -5.48
CA GLU A 60 13.93 7.59 -4.98
C GLU A 60 12.47 7.56 -5.39
N ALA A 61 12.14 7.02 -6.57
CA ALA A 61 10.75 6.76 -6.96
C ALA A 61 10.05 5.79 -5.98
N CYS A 62 10.76 4.77 -5.48
CA CYS A 62 10.23 3.87 -4.45
C CYS A 62 9.95 4.62 -3.14
N ARG A 63 10.92 5.41 -2.64
CA ARG A 63 10.77 6.18 -1.41
C ARG A 63 9.66 7.23 -1.51
N ALA A 64 9.61 7.93 -2.64
CA ALA A 64 8.61 8.96 -2.91
C ALA A 64 7.20 8.36 -2.92
N GLU A 65 7.03 7.19 -3.53
CA GLU A 65 5.74 6.51 -3.56
C GLU A 65 5.31 6.03 -2.16
N ALA A 66 6.26 5.49 -1.37
CA ALA A 66 5.99 5.11 0.01
C ALA A 66 5.57 6.32 0.86
N ARG A 67 6.31 7.43 0.80
CA ARG A 67 5.95 8.69 1.51
C ARG A 67 4.61 9.25 1.06
N ARG A 68 4.28 9.14 -0.22
CA ARG A 68 3.02 9.64 -0.76
C ARG A 68 1.82 8.82 -0.27
N ARG A 69 1.98 7.51 -0.06
CA ARG A 69 0.84 6.60 0.20
C ARG A 69 0.75 6.05 1.61
N PHE A 70 1.87 5.75 2.24
CA PHE A 70 1.96 4.95 3.46
C PHE A 70 2.53 5.74 4.64
N SER A 71 2.65 7.06 4.50
CA SER A 71 3.14 7.95 5.55
C SER A 71 2.12 8.17 6.67
N LEU A 72 2.62 8.42 7.87
CA LEU A 72 1.80 8.76 9.03
C LEU A 72 1.05 10.07 8.80
N GLU A 73 1.70 11.03 8.14
CA GLU A 73 1.16 12.33 7.76
C GLU A 73 -0.09 12.22 6.89
N ARG A 74 -0.21 11.16 6.07
CA ARG A 74 -1.41 10.85 5.30
C ARG A 74 -2.40 10.00 6.10
N MET A 75 -1.91 9.01 6.82
CA MET A 75 -2.76 8.05 7.54
C MET A 75 -3.56 8.73 8.65
N ILE A 76 -2.93 9.58 9.46
CA ILE A 76 -3.56 10.20 10.64
C ILE A 76 -4.77 11.05 10.24
N PRO A 77 -4.68 12.02 9.29
CA PRO A 77 -5.86 12.78 8.88
C PRO A 77 -6.97 11.90 8.32
N SER A 78 -6.62 10.91 7.49
CA SER A 78 -7.61 9.99 6.89
C SER A 78 -8.40 9.21 7.95
N TYR A 79 -7.73 8.77 9.03
CA TYR A 79 -8.38 8.10 10.16
C TYR A 79 -9.26 9.07 10.95
N MET A 80 -8.76 10.28 11.23
CA MET A 80 -9.53 11.30 11.95
C MET A 80 -10.79 11.71 11.20
N ASP A 81 -10.70 11.93 9.89
CA ASP A 81 -11.84 12.25 9.03
C ASP A 81 -12.92 11.15 9.09
N ALA A 82 -12.49 9.88 9.05
CA ALA A 82 -13.39 8.74 9.17
C ALA A 82 -14.07 8.67 10.54
N TYR A 83 -13.32 8.89 11.62
CA TYR A 83 -13.88 8.92 12.97
C TYR A 83 -14.85 10.08 13.18
N GLU A 84 -14.53 11.27 12.68
CA GLU A 84 -15.44 12.41 12.72
C GLU A 84 -16.74 12.15 11.95
N ALA A 85 -16.65 11.52 10.77
CA ALA A 85 -17.82 11.16 9.98
C ALA A 85 -18.72 10.18 10.74
N LEU A 86 -18.14 9.15 11.38
CA LEU A 86 -18.88 8.18 12.18
C LEU A 86 -19.52 8.82 13.42
N ALA A 87 -18.81 9.72 14.11
CA ALA A 87 -19.35 10.44 15.26
C ALA A 87 -20.59 11.27 14.86
N LYS A 88 -20.51 12.00 13.74
CA LYS A 88 -21.63 12.80 13.21
C LYS A 88 -22.85 11.94 12.86
N LEU A 89 -22.64 10.73 12.32
CA LEU A 89 -23.71 9.77 12.03
C LEU A 89 -24.38 9.24 13.31
N GLY A 90 -23.60 8.92 14.34
CA GLY A 90 -24.10 8.50 15.64
C GLY A 90 -24.98 9.56 16.32
N THR A 91 -24.54 10.82 16.29
CA THR A 91 -25.31 11.95 16.82
C THR A 91 -26.65 12.14 16.10
N ARG A 92 -26.67 12.03 14.76
CA ARG A 92 -27.93 12.13 13.98
C ARG A 92 -28.89 10.99 14.30
N ARG A 93 -28.39 9.76 14.51
CA ARG A 93 -29.23 8.61 14.85
C ARG A 93 -29.83 8.72 16.25
N ALA A 94 -29.09 9.28 17.21
CA ALA A 94 -29.61 9.56 18.55
C ALA A 94 -30.74 10.61 18.54
N LEU A 95 -30.62 11.66 17.72
CA LEU A 95 -31.62 12.72 17.58
C LEU A 95 -32.92 12.27 16.88
N LEU A 96 -32.86 11.24 16.02
CA LEU A 96 -34.01 10.72 15.28
C LEU A 96 -34.73 9.55 16.00
N GLY A 97 -34.13 8.99 17.06
CA GLY A 97 -34.66 7.81 17.78
C GLY A 97 -35.43 8.12 19.08
N THR A 98 -35.64 9.40 19.41
CA THR A 98 -36.36 9.85 20.62
C THR A 98 -37.81 10.29 20.34
N GLY A 99 -38.44 9.73 19.29
CA GLY A 99 -39.85 9.98 18.95
C GLY A 99 -40.75 8.81 19.34
#